data_AF-A0A4P9Y4Y9-F1
#
_entry.id   AF-A0A4P9Y4Y9-F1
#
_cell.length_a   1.000
_cell.length_b   1.000
_cell.length_c   1.000
_cell.angle_alpha   90.00
_cell.angle_beta   90.00
_cell.angle_gamma   90.00
#
_symmetry.space_group_name_H-M   'P 1'
#
loop_
_entity.id
_entity.type
_entity.pdbx_description
1 polymer ?
#
loop_
_entity_poly.entity_id
_entity_poly.type
_entity_poly.pdbx_seq_one_letter_code
_entity_poly.pdbx_strand_id
1 'polypeptide(L)'
;MLRLSLFSLVRRAPSRLVAAPKARFSSWTSPQQSWWSRHPILSTLGGVTLGSALYVGYQYQQRVLVYPSAVRAHLRRGLFACQKGDFLSAQEPFAKAYAEARASPSLTQDGQAMLGLVARYIDVLEAVNDTDTAIRVLQDTFSTLLHPPFSSSSSPIPPKTLSTPKITIDLAVRLADLLEDTGDTEGCARALLWSLFHMLSKAPQAMQPPSFGSIPDMRKAMADWSSVEDVAAVMERLARLYFVQGRIDASLGLYRRLLPLLPESQVTPMLPASSSVN
;
A
#
# COMPACT_ATOMS: atom_id res chain seq x y z
N MET A 1 11.76 22.93 -29.56
CA MET A 1 13.18 22.52 -29.53
C MET A 1 13.26 21.03 -29.85
N LEU A 2 13.70 20.72 -31.06
CA LEU A 2 13.82 19.37 -31.64
C LEU A 2 15.14 18.72 -31.19
N ARG A 3 15.09 17.46 -30.75
CA ARG A 3 16.27 16.57 -30.74
C ARG A 3 15.92 15.25 -31.42
N LEU A 4 16.38 15.16 -32.67
CA LEU A 4 16.63 13.93 -33.42
C LEU A 4 17.97 13.33 -32.97
N SER A 5 18.00 12.01 -32.75
CA SER A 5 19.14 11.10 -32.90
C SER A 5 18.58 9.68 -32.69
N LEU A 6 18.33 8.82 -33.68
CA LEU A 6 19.22 8.15 -34.64
C LEU A 6 20.45 7.49 -34.00
N PHE A 7 20.68 6.23 -34.43
CA PHE A 7 21.67 5.19 -34.07
C PHE A 7 21.06 4.01 -33.28
N SER A 8 21.20 2.73 -33.66
CA SER A 8 21.81 2.07 -34.83
C SER A 8 21.65 0.55 -34.70
N LEU A 9 21.61 -0.14 -35.86
CA LEU A 9 22.17 -1.47 -36.19
C LEU A 9 21.96 -2.63 -35.18
N VAL A 10 21.12 -3.62 -35.50
CA VAL A 10 21.45 -4.80 -36.33
C VAL A 10 22.77 -5.49 -35.96
N ARG A 11 22.66 -6.57 -35.17
CA ARG A 11 23.55 -7.74 -35.28
C ARG A 11 22.70 -9.01 -35.29
N ARG A 12 22.46 -9.52 -36.50
CA ARG A 12 22.08 -10.92 -36.74
C ARG A 12 23.32 -11.77 -36.47
N ALA A 13 23.26 -12.68 -35.51
CA ALA A 13 24.23 -13.75 -35.36
C ALA A 13 23.80 -14.95 -36.22
N PRO A 14 24.72 -15.64 -36.90
CA PRO A 14 24.42 -16.83 -37.69
C PRO A 14 24.15 -18.05 -36.80
N SER A 15 23.05 -18.74 -37.09
CA SER A 15 22.65 -20.02 -36.52
C SER A 15 23.67 -21.11 -36.91
N ARG A 16 24.59 -21.44 -36.00
CA ARG A 16 25.40 -22.66 -36.12
C ARG A 16 24.59 -23.85 -35.61
N LEU A 17 24.08 -24.65 -36.53
CA LEU A 17 23.61 -26.01 -36.28
C LEU A 17 24.82 -26.87 -35.90
N VAL A 18 25.05 -27.04 -34.59
CA VAL A 18 26.01 -28.01 -34.07
C VAL A 18 25.30 -29.35 -33.92
N ALA A 19 25.77 -30.35 -34.65
CA ALA A 19 25.30 -31.72 -34.55
C ALA A 19 25.46 -32.25 -33.12
N ALA A 20 24.38 -32.82 -32.58
CA ALA A 20 24.34 -33.39 -31.24
C ALA A 20 25.20 -34.67 -31.17
N PRO A 21 26.20 -34.76 -30.27
CA PRO A 21 26.90 -36.01 -30.03
C PRO A 21 25.97 -37.00 -29.31
N LYS A 22 25.85 -38.21 -29.85
CA LYS A 22 25.25 -39.37 -29.19
C LYS A 22 26.07 -39.71 -27.94
N ALA A 23 25.67 -39.18 -26.79
CA ALA A 23 26.22 -39.55 -25.50
C ALA A 23 25.81 -40.99 -25.17
N ARG A 24 26.79 -41.90 -25.14
CA ARG A 24 26.65 -43.22 -24.51
C ARG A 24 26.44 -43.00 -23.02
N PHE A 25 25.27 -43.37 -22.51
CA PHE A 25 25.00 -43.50 -21.08
C PHE A 25 25.90 -44.62 -20.51
N SER A 26 27.08 -44.26 -20.02
CA SER A 26 27.79 -45.09 -19.04
C SER A 26 27.06 -44.90 -17.71
N SER A 27 26.55 -45.99 -17.15
CA SER A 27 25.91 -46.02 -15.83
C SER A 27 26.91 -45.59 -14.76
N TRP A 28 26.88 -44.29 -14.43
CA TRP A 28 27.68 -43.70 -13.37
C TRP A 28 27.04 -44.08 -12.03
N THR A 29 27.40 -45.24 -11.49
CA THR A 29 27.06 -45.61 -10.12
C THR A 29 27.99 -44.84 -9.19
N SER A 30 27.66 -43.59 -8.91
CA SER A 30 28.38 -42.83 -7.89
C SER A 30 28.15 -43.50 -6.53
N PRO A 31 29.20 -43.78 -5.74
CA PRO A 31 29.04 -44.18 -4.35
C PRO A 31 28.50 -42.97 -3.58
N GLN A 32 27.17 -42.87 -3.52
CA GLN A 32 26.47 -41.84 -2.78
C GLN A 32 26.48 -42.20 -1.29
N GLN A 33 27.68 -42.43 -0.74
CA GLN A 33 27.88 -42.63 0.68
C GLN A 33 27.71 -41.26 1.34
N SER A 34 26.56 -41.10 1.99
CA SER A 34 25.91 -39.83 2.26
C SER A 34 26.71 -38.94 3.21
N TRP A 35 27.39 -37.92 2.66
CA TRP A 35 28.01 -36.83 3.40
C TRP A 35 27.02 -36.17 4.40
N TRP A 36 25.72 -36.19 4.08
CA TRP A 36 24.61 -35.72 4.91
C TRP A 36 24.45 -36.45 6.25
N SER A 37 24.95 -37.68 6.40
CA SER A 37 24.86 -38.45 7.66
C SER A 37 25.83 -37.94 8.75
N ARG A 38 26.89 -37.21 8.36
CA ARG A 38 27.91 -36.72 9.31
C ARG A 38 27.57 -35.36 9.93
N HIS A 39 26.59 -34.65 9.38
CA HIS A 39 26.24 -33.30 9.82
C HIS A 39 24.71 -33.11 9.95
N PRO A 40 24.07 -33.65 11.01
CA PRO A 40 22.63 -33.54 11.22
C PRO A 40 22.13 -32.10 11.36
N ILE A 41 23.02 -31.18 11.75
CA ILE A 41 22.70 -29.74 11.84
C ILE A 41 22.55 -29.12 10.43
N LEU A 42 23.36 -29.53 9.45
CA LEU A 42 23.26 -28.99 8.08
C LEU A 42 22.01 -29.50 7.35
N SER A 43 21.56 -30.73 7.62
CA SER A 43 20.35 -31.27 7.03
C SER A 43 19.09 -30.62 7.58
N THR A 44 19.02 -30.33 8.90
CA THR A 44 17.89 -29.61 9.48
C THR A 44 17.85 -28.16 8.99
N LEU A 45 18.99 -27.47 8.93
CA LEU A 45 19.06 -26.11 8.40
C LEU A 45 18.66 -26.06 6.90
N GLY A 46 19.09 -27.05 6.11
CA GLY A 46 18.68 -27.21 4.72
C GLY A 46 17.18 -27.46 4.56
N GLY A 47 16.59 -28.27 5.44
CA GLY A 47 15.15 -28.52 5.47
C GLY A 47 14.34 -27.25 5.80
N VAL A 48 14.77 -26.48 6.81
CA VAL A 48 14.08 -25.24 7.22
C VAL A 48 14.17 -24.16 6.14
N THR A 49 15.33 -24.00 5.51
CA THR A 49 15.53 -23.02 4.43
C THR A 49 14.71 -23.37 3.18
N LEU A 50 14.68 -24.63 2.77
CA LEU A 50 13.85 -25.07 1.65
C LEU A 50 12.35 -24.97 1.97
N GLY A 51 11.94 -25.37 3.17
CA GLY A 51 10.55 -25.30 3.62
C GLY A 51 10.02 -23.86 3.66
N SER A 52 10.83 -22.92 4.18
CA SER A 52 10.47 -21.50 4.19
C SER A 52 10.39 -20.90 2.78
N ALA A 53 11.31 -21.23 1.87
CA ALA A 53 11.27 -20.79 0.48
C ALA A 53 10.01 -21.29 -0.25
N LEU A 54 9.66 -22.56 -0.07
CA LEU A 54 8.44 -23.15 -0.64
C LEU A 54 7.17 -22.50 -0.06
N TYR A 55 7.14 -22.23 1.24
CA TYR A 55 6.02 -21.59 1.90
C TYR A 55 5.79 -20.15 1.39
N VAL A 56 6.86 -19.36 1.24
CA VAL A 56 6.78 -18.01 0.66
C VAL A 56 6.30 -18.07 -0.79
N GLY A 57 6.82 -19.03 -1.58
CA GLY A 57 6.36 -19.26 -2.94
C GLY A 57 4.87 -19.63 -3.03
N TYR A 58 4.39 -20.46 -2.10
CA TYR A 58 2.99 -20.85 -2.00
C TYR A 58 2.08 -19.67 -1.63
N GLN A 59 2.45 -18.89 -0.61
CA GLN A 59 1.71 -17.68 -0.22
C GLN A 59 1.65 -16.66 -1.36
N TYR A 60 2.76 -16.49 -2.09
CA TYR A 60 2.81 -15.64 -3.27
C TYR A 60 1.85 -16.13 -4.35
N GLN A 61 1.83 -17.43 -4.63
CA GLN A 61 0.90 -18.01 -5.60
C GLN A 61 -0.55 -17.80 -5.18
N GLN A 62 -0.90 -18.07 -3.93
CA GLN A 62 -2.28 -17.87 -3.43
C GLN A 62 -2.77 -16.44 -3.64
N ARG A 63 -1.93 -15.44 -3.35
CA ARG A 63 -2.27 -14.03 -3.58
C ARG A 63 -2.45 -13.68 -5.05
N VAL A 64 -1.60 -14.24 -5.93
CA VAL A 64 -1.68 -13.98 -7.37
C VAL A 64 -2.83 -14.75 -8.02
N LEU A 65 -3.23 -15.91 -7.51
CA LEU A 65 -4.27 -16.75 -8.10
C LEU A 65 -5.68 -16.14 -8.04
N VAL A 66 -5.94 -15.20 -7.12
CA VAL A 66 -7.21 -14.46 -7.02
C VAL A 66 -7.50 -13.64 -8.28
N TYR A 67 -6.46 -13.21 -9.00
CA TYR A 67 -6.63 -12.36 -10.18
C TYR A 67 -6.97 -13.18 -11.46
N PRO A 68 -7.74 -12.62 -12.40
CA PRO A 68 -7.94 -13.19 -13.74
C PRO A 68 -6.61 -13.43 -14.47
N SER A 69 -6.58 -14.40 -15.40
CA SER A 69 -5.36 -14.79 -16.11
C SER A 69 -4.65 -13.64 -16.84
N ALA A 70 -5.41 -12.72 -17.44
CA ALA A 70 -4.87 -11.53 -18.11
C ALA A 70 -4.07 -10.65 -17.13
N VAL A 71 -4.73 -10.21 -16.04
CA VAL A 71 -4.12 -9.39 -14.99
C VAL A 71 -2.92 -10.10 -14.35
N ARG A 72 -3.00 -11.41 -14.11
CA ARG A 72 -1.91 -12.21 -13.53
C ARG A 72 -0.63 -12.18 -14.37
N ALA A 73 -0.77 -12.23 -15.70
CA ALA A 73 0.40 -12.24 -16.58
C ALA A 73 1.18 -10.93 -16.49
N HIS A 74 0.47 -9.79 -16.48
CA HIS A 74 1.05 -8.46 -16.32
C HIS A 74 1.61 -8.24 -14.91
N LEU A 75 0.85 -8.61 -13.88
CA LEU A 75 1.25 -8.48 -12.48
C LEU A 75 2.55 -9.25 -12.18
N ARG A 76 2.70 -10.48 -12.70
CA ARG A 76 3.93 -11.27 -12.51
C ARG A 76 5.15 -10.61 -13.15
N ARG A 77 4.99 -10.01 -14.33
CA ARG A 77 6.09 -9.29 -15.00
C ARG A 77 6.49 -8.04 -14.21
N GLY A 78 5.52 -7.28 -13.73
CA GLY A 78 5.76 -6.11 -12.87
C GLY A 78 6.48 -6.49 -11.57
N LEU A 79 5.97 -7.51 -10.86
CA LEU A 79 6.60 -8.00 -9.63
C LEU A 79 8.02 -8.53 -9.84
N PHE A 80 8.27 -9.21 -10.98
CA PHE A 80 9.61 -9.66 -11.33
C PHE A 80 10.59 -8.50 -11.61
N ALA A 81 10.11 -7.41 -12.21
CA ALA A 81 10.90 -6.19 -12.40
C ALA A 81 11.21 -5.50 -11.05
N CYS A 82 10.22 -5.40 -10.15
CA CYS A 82 10.42 -4.89 -8.80
C CYS A 82 11.44 -5.71 -8.00
N GLN A 83 11.42 -7.04 -8.12
CA GLN A 83 12.40 -7.92 -7.47
C GLN A 83 13.84 -7.67 -7.95
N LYS A 84 14.01 -7.17 -9.18
CA LYS A 84 15.31 -6.76 -9.72
C LYS A 84 15.72 -5.34 -9.30
N GLY A 85 14.85 -4.60 -8.63
CA GLY A 85 15.03 -3.18 -8.32
C GLY A 85 14.82 -2.25 -9.52
N ASP A 86 14.27 -2.75 -10.63
CA ASP A 86 14.00 -1.95 -11.83
C ASP A 86 12.54 -1.49 -11.84
N PHE A 87 12.27 -0.40 -11.10
CA PHE A 87 10.93 0.16 -10.96
C PHE A 87 10.43 0.83 -12.26
N LEU A 88 11.34 1.36 -13.08
CA LEU A 88 10.99 1.95 -14.38
C LEU A 88 10.41 0.89 -15.32
N SER A 89 11.05 -0.27 -15.43
CA SER A 89 10.53 -1.38 -16.21
C SER A 89 9.27 -2.03 -15.61
N ALA A 90 9.02 -1.83 -14.31
CA ALA A 90 7.83 -2.35 -13.64
C ALA A 90 6.57 -1.53 -13.93
N GLN A 91 6.71 -0.23 -14.21
CA GLN A 91 5.60 0.71 -14.39
C GLN A 91 4.63 0.26 -15.49
N GLU A 92 5.12 -0.03 -16.70
CA GLU A 92 4.27 -0.42 -17.84
C GLU A 92 3.46 -1.71 -17.58
N PRO A 93 4.06 -2.82 -17.07
CA PRO A 93 3.29 -4.00 -16.66
C PRO A 93 2.20 -3.70 -15.62
N PHE A 94 2.47 -2.89 -14.61
CA PHE A 94 1.46 -2.55 -13.60
C PHE A 94 0.35 -1.67 -14.18
N ALA A 95 0.67 -0.71 -15.04
CA ALA A 95 -0.32 0.11 -15.75
C ALA A 95 -1.29 -0.76 -16.57
N LYS A 96 -0.75 -1.75 -17.31
CA LYS A 96 -1.56 -2.73 -18.06
C LYS A 96 -2.41 -3.61 -17.15
N ALA A 97 -1.83 -4.12 -16.06
CA ALA A 97 -2.56 -4.92 -15.08
C ALA A 97 -3.72 -4.12 -14.45
N TYR A 98 -3.50 -2.85 -14.12
CA TYR A 98 -4.52 -1.95 -13.57
C TYR A 98 -5.64 -1.69 -14.58
N ALA A 99 -5.30 -1.40 -15.84
CA ALA A 99 -6.29 -1.19 -16.90
C ALA A 99 -7.17 -2.43 -17.14
N GLU A 100 -6.56 -3.62 -17.20
CA GLU A 100 -7.30 -4.88 -17.32
C GLU A 100 -8.13 -5.22 -16.09
N ALA A 101 -7.63 -4.91 -14.89
CA ALA A 101 -8.36 -5.12 -13.65
C ALA A 101 -9.61 -4.23 -13.57
N ARG A 102 -9.49 -2.97 -14.02
CA ARG A 102 -10.62 -2.04 -14.12
C ARG A 102 -11.66 -2.48 -15.15
N ALA A 103 -11.24 -3.11 -16.24
CA ALA A 103 -12.14 -3.67 -17.24
C ALA A 103 -12.87 -4.95 -16.76
N SER A 104 -12.41 -5.57 -15.67
CA SER A 104 -12.93 -6.84 -15.17
C SER A 104 -13.98 -6.62 -14.06
N PRO A 105 -15.27 -6.91 -14.30
CA PRO A 105 -16.32 -6.65 -13.31
C PRO A 105 -16.17 -7.50 -12.04
N SER A 106 -15.58 -8.69 -12.14
CA SER A 106 -15.34 -9.56 -10.98
C SER A 106 -14.35 -8.93 -9.99
N LEU A 107 -13.33 -8.22 -10.48
CA LEU A 107 -12.35 -7.55 -9.61
C LEU A 107 -12.91 -6.28 -9.00
N THR A 108 -13.68 -5.51 -9.77
CA THR A 108 -14.39 -4.33 -9.25
C THR A 108 -15.37 -4.71 -8.15
N GLN A 109 -16.03 -5.86 -8.28
CA GLN A 109 -16.96 -6.38 -7.27
C GLN A 109 -16.24 -6.90 -6.01
N ASP A 110 -15.09 -7.58 -6.16
CA ASP A 110 -14.31 -8.11 -5.03
C ASP A 110 -13.64 -6.97 -4.23
N GLY A 111 -13.26 -5.87 -4.89
CA GLY A 111 -12.75 -4.64 -4.27
C GLY A 111 -11.37 -4.79 -3.60
N GLN A 112 -11.20 -5.77 -2.71
CA GLN A 112 -9.99 -6.10 -1.99
C GLN A 112 -8.83 -6.46 -2.92
N ALA A 113 -9.07 -7.33 -3.92
CA ALA A 113 -8.03 -7.66 -4.90
C ALA A 113 -7.62 -6.42 -5.71
N MET A 114 -8.57 -5.58 -6.10
CA MET A 114 -8.28 -4.34 -6.80
C MET A 114 -7.47 -3.36 -5.94
N LEU A 115 -7.84 -3.15 -4.68
CA LEU A 115 -7.09 -2.29 -3.74
C LEU A 115 -5.67 -2.80 -3.50
N GLY A 116 -5.48 -4.12 -3.40
CA GLY A 116 -4.16 -4.73 -3.27
C GLY A 116 -3.27 -4.50 -4.50
N LEU A 117 -3.84 -4.59 -5.71
CA LEU A 117 -3.15 -4.26 -6.96
C LEU A 117 -2.77 -2.77 -7.00
N VAL A 118 -3.71 -1.89 -6.67
CA VAL A 118 -3.50 -0.44 -6.64
C VAL A 118 -2.41 -0.07 -5.65
N ALA A 119 -2.45 -0.57 -4.42
CA ALA A 119 -1.40 -0.32 -3.43
C ALA A 119 0.00 -0.64 -3.96
N ARG A 120 0.16 -1.79 -4.64
CA ARG A 120 1.43 -2.16 -5.27
C ARG A 120 1.81 -1.28 -6.44
N TYR A 121 0.83 -0.83 -7.22
CA TYR A 121 1.11 0.07 -8.33
C TYR A 121 1.55 1.45 -7.82
N ILE A 122 0.91 1.97 -6.76
CA ILE A 122 1.32 3.22 -6.10
C ILE A 122 2.74 3.10 -5.53
N ASP A 123 3.10 2.00 -4.86
CA ASP A 123 4.48 1.75 -4.40
C ASP A 123 5.50 1.93 -5.55
N VAL A 124 5.16 1.46 -6.76
CA VAL A 124 6.03 1.56 -7.95
C VAL A 124 6.08 2.99 -8.49
N LEU A 125 4.95 3.69 -8.53
CA LEU A 125 4.89 5.07 -9.02
C LEU A 125 5.65 6.02 -8.08
N GLU A 126 5.54 5.83 -6.76
CA GLU A 126 6.33 6.56 -5.76
C GLU A 126 7.83 6.28 -5.91
N ALA A 127 8.22 5.02 -6.14
CA ALA A 127 9.63 4.67 -6.39
C ALA A 127 10.20 5.29 -7.68
N VAL A 128 9.36 5.57 -8.68
CA VAL A 128 9.70 6.26 -9.93
C VAL A 128 9.54 7.79 -9.81
N ASN A 129 8.99 8.27 -8.70
CA ASN A 129 8.65 9.68 -8.46
C ASN A 129 7.62 10.25 -9.46
N ASP A 130 6.69 9.42 -9.94
CA ASP A 130 5.58 9.79 -10.82
C ASP A 130 4.31 10.05 -9.98
N THR A 131 4.36 11.13 -9.19
CA THR A 131 3.33 11.51 -8.22
C THR A 131 2.00 11.86 -8.88
N ASP A 132 2.03 12.53 -10.04
CA ASP A 132 0.83 12.89 -10.81
C ASP A 132 0.02 11.64 -11.22
N THR A 133 0.70 10.61 -11.72
CA THR A 133 0.03 9.36 -12.10
C THR A 133 -0.48 8.62 -10.86
N ALA A 134 0.26 8.64 -9.76
CA ALA A 134 -0.16 8.03 -8.49
C ALA A 134 -1.46 8.67 -7.97
N ILE A 135 -1.55 10.00 -7.95
CA ILE A 135 -2.76 10.74 -7.54
C ILE A 135 -3.94 10.36 -8.43
N ARG A 136 -3.76 10.35 -9.76
CA ARG A 136 -4.84 9.99 -10.70
C ARG A 136 -5.35 8.57 -10.49
N VAL A 137 -4.44 7.61 -10.31
CA VAL A 137 -4.80 6.19 -10.06
C VAL A 137 -5.56 6.04 -8.75
N LEU A 138 -5.13 6.72 -7.68
CA LEU A 138 -5.83 6.73 -6.40
C LEU A 138 -7.22 7.35 -6.54
N GLN A 139 -7.34 8.56 -7.10
CA GLN A 139 -8.63 9.23 -7.30
C GLN A 139 -9.60 8.39 -8.15
N ASP A 140 -9.11 7.80 -9.24
CA ASP A 140 -9.88 6.89 -10.10
C ASP A 140 -10.35 5.65 -9.32
N THR A 141 -9.46 5.06 -8.51
CA THR A 141 -9.78 3.91 -7.66
C THR A 141 -10.83 4.27 -6.61
N PHE A 142 -10.69 5.40 -5.92
CA PHE A 142 -11.66 5.89 -4.93
C PHE A 142 -13.02 6.16 -5.57
N SER A 143 -13.05 6.76 -6.77
CA SER A 143 -14.30 7.02 -7.49
C SER A 143 -15.01 5.73 -7.92
N THR A 144 -14.25 4.69 -8.30
CA THR A 144 -14.78 3.43 -8.81
C THR A 144 -15.24 2.49 -7.69
N LEU A 145 -14.43 2.35 -6.63
CA LEU A 145 -14.65 1.32 -5.61
C LEU A 145 -15.49 1.79 -4.41
N LEU A 146 -15.47 3.09 -4.09
CA LEU A 146 -15.99 3.53 -2.78
C LEU A 146 -17.30 4.30 -2.85
N HIS A 147 -17.85 4.49 -4.06
CA HIS A 147 -18.80 5.56 -4.38
C HIS A 147 -18.26 6.93 -3.93
N PRO A 148 -18.21 7.93 -4.81
CA PRO A 148 -17.32 9.06 -4.65
C PRO A 148 -17.57 9.80 -3.31
N PRO A 149 -16.58 9.84 -2.38
CA PRO A 149 -16.66 10.75 -1.24
C PRO A 149 -16.49 12.22 -1.65
N PHE A 150 -16.15 12.46 -2.92
CA PHE A 150 -15.83 13.77 -3.49
C PHE A 150 -16.92 14.34 -4.40
N SER A 151 -18.01 13.62 -4.65
CA SER A 151 -19.15 14.19 -5.36
C SER A 151 -19.93 15.05 -4.37
N SER A 152 -19.98 16.35 -4.64
CA SER A 152 -20.44 17.44 -3.78
C SER A 152 -21.93 17.40 -3.38
N SER A 153 -22.62 16.26 -3.54
CA SER A 153 -24.08 16.16 -3.44
C SER A 153 -24.53 15.02 -2.52
N SER A 154 -24.79 15.40 -1.26
CA SER A 154 -25.81 14.87 -0.34
C SER A 154 -25.83 13.38 0.02
N SER A 155 -25.53 13.15 1.31
CA SER A 155 -25.89 12.01 2.16
C SER A 155 -24.88 10.84 2.20
N PRO A 156 -24.26 10.57 3.37
CA PRO A 156 -23.37 9.44 3.57
C PRO A 156 -24.19 8.16 3.68
N ILE A 157 -24.48 7.53 2.54
CA ILE A 157 -24.98 6.16 2.53
C ILE A 157 -23.84 5.28 3.05
N PRO A 158 -24.05 4.47 4.12
CA PRO A 158 -23.01 3.61 4.64
C PRO A 158 -22.60 2.63 3.54
N PRO A 159 -21.33 2.63 3.09
CA PRO A 159 -20.89 1.75 2.03
C PRO A 159 -21.09 0.31 2.48
N LYS A 160 -21.46 -0.56 1.52
CA LYS A 160 -21.37 -2.02 1.72
C LYS A 160 -20.00 -2.31 2.30
N THR A 161 -19.98 -2.98 3.45
CA THR A 161 -18.79 -3.28 4.25
C THR A 161 -17.64 -3.73 3.35
N LEU A 162 -16.68 -2.84 3.10
CA LEU A 162 -15.47 -3.24 2.39
C LEU A 162 -14.77 -4.27 3.27
N SER A 163 -14.43 -5.42 2.67
CA SER A 163 -13.75 -6.54 3.32
C SER A 163 -12.42 -6.12 3.97
N THR A 164 -11.80 -5.01 3.54
CA THR A 164 -10.48 -4.57 4.01
C THR A 164 -10.39 -3.06 4.30
N PRO A 165 -11.01 -2.57 5.38
CA PRO A 165 -11.01 -1.14 5.72
C PRO A 165 -9.59 -0.58 5.91
N LYS A 166 -8.66 -1.39 6.43
CA LYS A 166 -7.27 -0.98 6.68
C LYS A 166 -6.52 -0.59 5.40
N ILE A 167 -6.64 -1.36 4.32
CA ILE A 167 -5.94 -1.07 3.05
C ILE A 167 -6.49 0.22 2.45
N THR A 168 -7.82 0.38 2.45
CA THR A 168 -8.46 1.57 1.88
C THR A 168 -8.06 2.84 2.61
N ILE A 169 -7.93 2.76 3.94
CA ILE A 169 -7.49 3.87 4.77
C ILE A 169 -6.02 4.19 4.55
N ASP A 170 -5.15 3.18 4.45
CA ASP A 170 -3.74 3.39 4.08
C ASP A 170 -3.63 4.14 2.74
N LEU A 171 -4.41 3.72 1.74
CA LEU A 171 -4.46 4.40 0.44
C LEU A 171 -5.03 5.82 0.52
N ALA A 172 -5.98 6.08 1.42
CA ALA A 172 -6.55 7.42 1.61
C ALA A 172 -5.57 8.36 2.28
N VAL A 173 -4.82 7.87 3.28
CA VAL A 173 -3.73 8.61 3.91
C VAL A 173 -2.64 8.88 2.87
N ARG A 174 -2.17 7.88 2.13
CA ARG A 174 -1.20 8.10 1.04
C ARG A 174 -1.66 9.11 -0.01
N LEU A 175 -2.95 9.08 -0.38
CA LEU A 175 -3.51 10.10 -1.27
C LEU A 175 -3.40 11.49 -0.64
N ALA A 176 -3.66 11.64 0.65
CA ALA A 176 -3.50 12.90 1.35
C ALA A 176 -2.04 13.39 1.31
N ASP A 177 -1.08 12.50 1.48
CA ASP A 177 0.36 12.79 1.45
C ASP A 177 0.78 13.34 0.08
N LEU A 178 0.38 12.65 -1.00
CA LEU A 178 0.65 13.08 -2.37
C LEU A 178 -0.06 14.41 -2.72
N LEU A 179 -1.26 14.65 -2.18
CA LEU A 179 -1.98 15.92 -2.36
C LEU A 179 -1.33 17.06 -1.55
N GLU A 180 -0.77 16.77 -0.38
CA GLU A 180 0.01 17.72 0.42
C GLU A 180 1.25 18.17 -0.35
N ASP A 181 1.98 17.23 -0.96
CA ASP A 181 3.18 17.50 -1.77
C ASP A 181 2.88 18.36 -3.02
N THR A 182 1.67 18.23 -3.60
CA THR A 182 1.23 19.05 -4.74
C THR A 182 0.62 20.39 -4.34
N GLY A 183 0.41 20.63 -3.04
CA GLY A 183 -0.21 21.85 -2.52
C GLY A 183 -1.75 21.87 -2.57
N ASP A 184 -2.41 20.76 -2.92
CA ASP A 184 -3.87 20.63 -2.84
C ASP A 184 -4.32 20.38 -1.39
N THR A 185 -4.26 21.44 -0.58
CA THR A 185 -4.61 21.35 0.84
C THR A 185 -6.08 20.98 1.08
N GLU A 186 -6.98 21.26 0.14
CA GLU A 186 -8.40 20.91 0.27
C GLU A 186 -8.62 19.42 0.00
N GLY A 187 -8.06 18.90 -1.10
CA GLY A 187 -8.07 17.48 -1.41
C GLY A 187 -7.44 16.64 -0.29
N CYS A 188 -6.30 17.09 0.25
CA CYS A 188 -5.63 16.48 1.39
C CYS A 188 -6.55 16.42 2.63
N ALA A 189 -7.18 17.54 3.00
CA ALA A 189 -8.11 17.58 4.13
C ALA A 189 -9.30 16.61 3.94
N ARG A 190 -9.87 16.54 2.73
CA ARG A 190 -10.98 15.63 2.42
C ARG A 190 -10.57 14.16 2.54
N ALA A 191 -9.37 13.80 2.05
CA ALA A 191 -8.85 12.44 2.15
C ALA A 191 -8.60 12.01 3.62
N LEU A 192 -8.00 12.91 4.43
CA LEU A 192 -7.81 12.65 5.86
C LEU A 192 -9.13 12.58 6.63
N LEU A 193 -10.09 13.48 6.36
CA LEU A 193 -11.43 13.39 6.96
C LEU A 193 -12.09 12.07 6.59
N TRP A 194 -12.04 11.65 5.32
CA TRP A 194 -12.60 10.38 4.90
C TRP A 194 -11.99 9.21 5.70
N SER A 195 -10.66 9.18 5.82
CA SER A 195 -9.97 8.12 6.58
C SER A 195 -10.39 8.09 8.05
N LEU A 196 -10.47 9.26 8.71
CA LEU A 196 -10.92 9.40 10.09
C LEU A 196 -12.37 8.92 10.28
N PHE A 197 -13.25 9.15 9.29
CA PHE A 197 -14.65 8.73 9.35
C PHE A 197 -14.77 7.21 9.40
N HIS A 198 -13.98 6.55 8.56
CA HIS A 198 -13.97 5.09 8.50
C HIS A 198 -13.32 4.46 9.74
N MET A 199 -12.30 5.10 10.32
CA MET A 199 -11.75 4.68 11.61
C MET A 199 -12.75 4.84 12.76
N LEU A 200 -13.60 5.87 12.74
CA LEU A 200 -14.61 6.17 13.76
C LEU A 200 -16.02 5.63 13.42
N SER A 201 -16.10 4.58 12.62
CA SER A 201 -17.36 4.11 12.00
C SER A 201 -18.51 3.79 12.97
N LYS A 202 -18.24 3.56 14.27
CA LYS A 202 -19.29 3.36 15.29
C LYS A 202 -19.97 4.67 15.74
N ALA A 203 -19.41 5.84 15.42
CA ALA A 203 -19.97 7.15 15.75
C ALA A 203 -19.81 8.16 14.61
N PRO A 204 -20.62 8.07 13.53
CA PRO A 204 -20.61 9.08 12.46
C PRO A 204 -20.88 10.52 12.96
N GLN A 205 -21.49 10.66 14.14
CA GLN A 205 -21.71 11.95 14.81
C GLN A 205 -20.44 12.60 15.37
N ALA A 206 -19.32 11.87 15.50
CA ALA A 206 -18.05 12.43 16.02
C ALA A 206 -17.44 13.53 15.12
N MET A 207 -17.87 13.60 13.86
CA MET A 207 -17.42 14.61 12.90
C MET A 207 -18.20 15.93 12.92
N GLN A 208 -19.34 15.99 13.59
CA GLN A 208 -19.95 17.30 13.81
C GLN A 208 -19.02 18.12 14.71
N PRO A 209 -18.88 19.44 14.45
CA PRO A 209 -18.19 20.33 15.37
C PRO A 209 -18.81 20.12 16.75
N PRO A 210 -17.98 19.89 17.79
CA PRO A 210 -18.51 19.51 19.09
C PRO A 210 -19.39 20.65 19.59
N SER A 211 -20.62 20.33 20.00
CA SER A 211 -21.21 21.05 21.11
C SER A 211 -20.26 20.86 22.31
N PHE A 212 -19.87 21.96 22.94
CA PHE A 212 -18.74 22.09 23.88
C PHE A 212 -18.83 21.26 25.19
N GLY A 213 -19.70 20.24 25.31
CA GLY A 213 -20.08 19.64 26.59
C GLY A 213 -19.64 18.20 26.86
N SER A 214 -19.27 17.41 25.84
CA SER A 214 -18.85 16.02 26.06
C SER A 214 -17.90 15.61 24.96
N ILE A 215 -16.67 15.23 25.32
CA ILE A 215 -15.80 14.49 24.41
C ILE A 215 -16.44 13.10 24.33
N PRO A 216 -17.12 12.72 23.23
CA PRO A 216 -17.59 11.34 23.10
C PRO A 216 -16.38 10.45 23.32
N ASP A 217 -16.56 9.38 24.10
CA ASP A 217 -15.50 8.45 24.43
C ASP A 217 -14.96 7.84 23.13
N MET A 218 -13.94 8.49 22.56
CA MET A 218 -13.54 8.29 21.17
C MET A 218 -13.00 6.88 20.97
N ARG A 219 -12.44 6.32 22.04
CA ARG A 219 -12.06 4.91 22.13
C ARG A 219 -13.24 3.95 21.95
N LYS A 220 -14.44 4.30 22.42
CA LYS A 220 -15.67 3.50 22.18
C LYS A 220 -16.20 3.66 20.76
N ALA A 221 -15.93 4.79 20.11
CA ALA A 221 -16.34 5.09 18.74
C ALA A 221 -15.44 4.45 17.66
N MET A 222 -14.25 4.03 18.04
CA MET A 222 -13.29 3.40 17.14
C MET A 222 -13.74 2.04 16.65
N ALA A 223 -13.40 1.73 15.40
CA ALA A 223 -13.54 0.39 14.86
C ALA A 223 -12.55 -0.57 15.53
N ASP A 224 -12.93 -1.84 15.68
CA ASP A 224 -12.13 -2.84 16.41
C ASP A 224 -10.77 -3.14 15.74
N TRP A 225 -10.65 -2.84 14.45
CA TRP A 225 -9.41 -3.01 13.68
C TRP A 225 -8.52 -1.76 13.69
N SER A 226 -9.01 -0.61 14.17
CA SER A 226 -8.27 0.66 14.19
C SER A 226 -7.50 0.83 15.50
N SER A 227 -6.23 1.22 15.42
CA SER A 227 -5.45 1.52 16.63
C SER A 227 -5.63 2.98 17.05
N VAL A 228 -5.46 3.25 18.35
CA VAL A 228 -5.56 4.63 18.88
C VAL A 228 -4.47 5.51 18.27
N GLU A 229 -3.31 4.92 18.00
CA GLU A 229 -2.17 5.58 17.36
C GLU A 229 -2.49 6.00 15.92
N ASP A 230 -3.11 5.13 15.12
CA ASP A 230 -3.49 5.47 13.74
C ASP A 230 -4.50 6.65 13.70
N VAL A 231 -5.51 6.61 14.58
CA VAL A 231 -6.49 7.69 14.70
C VAL A 231 -5.82 8.99 15.14
N ALA A 232 -4.94 8.90 16.13
CA ALA A 232 -4.20 10.04 16.65
C ALA A 232 -3.33 10.68 15.56
N ALA A 233 -2.59 9.87 14.80
CA ALA A 233 -1.74 10.33 13.71
C ALA A 233 -2.55 11.07 12.62
N VAL A 234 -3.70 10.52 12.20
CA VAL A 234 -4.57 11.18 11.20
C VAL A 234 -5.13 12.50 11.75
N MET A 235 -5.58 12.52 13.01
CA MET A 235 -6.12 13.73 13.64
C MET A 235 -5.07 14.82 13.82
N GLU A 236 -3.85 14.46 14.22
CA GLU A 236 -2.73 15.38 14.35
C GLU A 236 -2.41 16.01 12.99
N ARG A 237 -2.30 15.18 11.95
CA ARG A 237 -2.01 15.62 10.60
C ARG A 237 -3.08 16.58 10.08
N LEU A 238 -4.35 16.28 10.35
CA LEU A 238 -5.47 17.13 9.99
C LEU A 238 -5.49 18.47 10.77
N ALA A 239 -5.15 18.43 12.05
CA ALA A 239 -5.02 19.62 12.89
C ALA A 239 -3.88 20.53 12.39
N ARG A 240 -2.74 19.94 12.03
CA ARG A 240 -1.61 20.66 11.41
C ARG A 240 -2.01 21.31 10.10
N LEU A 241 -2.73 20.60 9.24
CA LEU A 241 -3.21 21.13 7.97
C LEU A 241 -4.16 22.34 8.19
N TYR A 242 -5.11 22.24 9.11
CA TYR A 242 -5.97 23.38 9.46
C TYR A 242 -5.21 24.56 10.06
N PHE A 243 -4.16 24.31 10.83
CA PHE A 243 -3.29 25.38 11.32
C PHE A 243 -2.59 26.10 10.17
N VAL A 244 -2.01 25.37 9.22
CA VAL A 244 -1.36 25.94 8.01
C VAL A 244 -2.34 26.75 7.16
N GLN A 245 -3.61 26.33 7.09
CA GLN A 245 -4.68 27.06 6.41
C GLN A 245 -5.17 28.31 7.17
N GLY A 246 -4.65 28.60 8.36
CA GLY A 246 -5.11 29.72 9.20
C GLY A 246 -6.41 29.44 9.97
N ARG A 247 -6.93 28.21 9.95
CA ARG A 247 -8.13 27.78 10.68
C ARG A 247 -7.78 27.33 12.10
N ILE A 248 -7.27 28.27 12.90
CA ILE A 248 -6.71 28.02 14.23
C ILE A 248 -7.74 27.35 15.17
N ASP A 249 -8.99 27.84 15.17
CA ASP A 249 -10.04 27.29 16.05
C ASP A 249 -10.34 25.81 15.78
N ALA A 250 -10.36 25.43 14.49
CA ALA A 250 -10.60 24.05 14.08
C ALA A 250 -9.42 23.14 14.45
N SER A 251 -8.19 23.63 14.25
CA SER A 251 -6.97 22.93 14.65
C SER A 251 -6.93 22.69 16.16
N LEU A 252 -7.18 23.73 16.95
CA LEU A 252 -7.20 23.66 18.41
C LEU A 252 -8.30 22.73 18.93
N GLY A 253 -9.48 22.73 18.30
CA GLY A 253 -10.56 21.79 18.60
C GLY A 253 -10.14 20.33 18.41
N LEU A 254 -9.37 20.02 17.35
CA LEU A 254 -8.84 18.68 17.11
C LEU A 254 -7.77 18.29 18.13
N TYR A 255 -6.84 19.18 18.44
CA TYR A 255 -5.81 18.91 19.46
C TYR A 255 -6.42 18.64 20.84
N ARG A 256 -7.46 19.38 21.24
CA ARG A 256 -8.18 19.12 22.50
C ARG A 256 -8.82 17.72 22.55
N ARG A 257 -9.27 17.20 21.41
CA ARG A 257 -9.82 15.84 21.29
C ARG A 257 -8.73 14.77 21.18
N LEU A 258 -7.56 15.13 20.66
CA LEU A 258 -6.40 14.26 20.51
C LEU A 258 -5.70 13.98 21.85
N LEU A 259 -5.59 14.98 22.72
CA LEU A 259 -4.87 14.87 23.99
C LEU A 259 -5.28 13.67 24.87
N PRO A 260 -6.58 13.35 25.06
CA PRO A 260 -6.99 12.19 25.84
C PRO A 260 -6.66 10.83 25.19
N LEU A 261 -6.33 10.80 23.89
CA LEU A 261 -5.98 9.58 23.18
C LEU A 261 -4.49 9.24 23.26
N LEU A 262 -3.63 10.24 23.43
CA LEU A 262 -2.19 10.03 23.44
C LEU A 262 -1.79 9.19 24.65
N PRO A 263 -0.98 8.13 24.47
CA PRO A 263 -0.44 7.40 25.60
C PRO A 263 0.44 8.35 26.43
N GLU A 264 0.39 8.20 27.75
CA GLU A 264 1.11 9.06 28.70
C GLU A 264 2.63 9.11 28.41
N SER A 265 3.17 8.05 27.80
CA SER A 265 4.57 7.95 27.34
C SER A 265 4.97 8.97 26.27
N GLN A 266 4.02 9.49 25.49
CA GLN A 266 4.29 10.49 24.46
C GLN A 266 4.11 11.93 24.96
N VAL A 267 3.49 12.14 26.11
CA VAL A 267 3.30 13.46 26.72
C VAL A 267 4.56 13.92 27.47
N THR A 268 5.34 12.97 27.99
CA THR A 268 6.49 13.23 28.87
C THR A 268 7.76 13.80 28.24
N PRO A 269 8.13 13.58 26.95
CA PRO A 269 9.43 14.04 26.43
C PRO A 269 9.51 15.55 26.17
N MET A 270 8.41 16.30 26.26
CA MET A 270 8.41 17.75 25.99
C MET A 270 8.64 18.64 27.21
N LEU A 271 8.58 18.09 28.42
CA LEU A 271 9.00 18.84 29.60
C LEU A 271 10.53 18.72 29.71
N PRO A 272 11.29 19.83 29.63
CA PRO A 272 12.72 19.77 29.88
C PRO A 272 12.88 19.13 31.25
N ALA A 273 13.65 18.04 31.31
CA ALA A 273 13.93 17.35 32.57
C ALA A 273 14.35 18.44 33.54
N SER A 274 13.50 18.72 34.52
CA SER A 274 13.77 19.73 35.54
C SER A 274 15.04 19.26 36.19
N SER A 275 16.17 19.84 35.80
CA SER A 275 17.47 19.53 36.34
C SER A 275 17.34 19.75 37.83
N SER A 276 17.27 18.67 38.58
CA SER A 276 17.30 18.72 40.03
C SER A 276 18.61 19.40 40.40
N VAL A 277 18.53 20.68 40.74
CA VAL A 277 19.64 21.43 41.30
C VAL A 277 19.88 20.81 42.67
N ASN A 278 20.96 20.01 42.75
CA ASN A 278 21.57 19.60 44.01
C ASN A 278 22.54 20.68 44.46
#